data_AF-A0AB34H578-F1
#
_entry.id   AF-A0AB34H578-F1
#
_cell.length_a   1.000
_cell.length_b   1.000
_cell.length_c   1.000
_cell.angle_alpha   90.00
_cell.angle_beta   90.00
_cell.angle_gamma   90.00
#
_symmetry.space_group_name_H-M   'P 1'
#
loop_
_entity.id
_entity.type
_entity.pdbx_description
1 polymer ?
#
loop_
_entity_poly.entity_id
_entity_poly.type
_entity_poly.pdbx_seq_one_letter_code
_entity_poly.pdbx_strand_id
1 'polypeptide(L)'
;ENRASLKDAALLDIICEDIDLFDMEQFKSSFKKILKRALKNVTVSFRDAEENAVWIRIAWGTQYRKPNQYKPAYVVYYSQTPYAFTSSSQLKSNLPLLGQALTIASKHHQIVKMDLRSRYLDSLKAIVFKQYNQTFETHNSTTPLQERSLGLDINSMCVLR
;
A
#
# COMPACT_ATOMS: atom_id res chain seq x y z
N GLU A 1 -6.96 -1.25 47.71
CA GLU A 1 -8.37 -1.08 47.32
C GLU A 1 -8.43 -0.33 46.00
N ASN A 2 -9.09 -0.93 45.02
CA ASN A 2 -9.00 -0.67 43.59
C ASN A 2 -9.37 0.76 43.17
N ARG A 3 -8.36 1.55 42.80
CA ARG A 3 -8.50 2.72 41.93
C ARG A 3 -7.65 2.57 40.66
N ALA A 4 -7.65 1.36 40.07
CA ALA A 4 -7.48 1.22 38.63
C ALA A 4 -8.69 1.95 38.01
N SER A 5 -8.49 3.24 37.80
CA SER A 5 -9.55 4.23 37.69
C SER A 5 -10.29 3.98 36.39
N LEU A 6 -11.62 4.07 36.41
CA LEU A 6 -12.51 4.05 35.23
C LEU A 6 -12.00 4.91 34.04
N LYS A 7 -11.09 5.85 34.30
CA LYS A 7 -10.40 6.64 33.29
C LYS A 7 -9.52 5.82 32.34
N ASP A 8 -8.87 4.75 32.79
CA ASP A 8 -8.03 3.92 31.92
C ASP A 8 -8.87 3.03 30.99
N ALA A 9 -10.04 2.58 31.47
CA ALA A 9 -11.01 1.85 30.65
C ALA A 9 -11.70 2.76 29.63
N ALA A 10 -12.08 3.99 30.03
CA ALA A 10 -12.63 4.98 29.11
C ALA A 10 -11.59 5.52 28.13
N LEU A 11 -10.31 5.62 28.52
CA LEU A 11 -9.23 5.95 27.59
C LEU A 11 -9.02 4.81 26.59
N LEU A 12 -9.12 3.54 27.01
CA LEU A 12 -9.08 2.42 26.08
C LEU A 12 -10.28 2.40 25.14
N ASP A 13 -11.50 2.68 25.60
CA ASP A 13 -12.69 2.75 24.73
C ASP A 13 -12.60 3.93 23.75
N ILE A 14 -12.07 5.10 24.18
CA ILE A 14 -11.85 6.26 23.29
C ILE A 14 -10.72 5.99 22.28
N ILE A 15 -9.69 5.23 22.63
CA ILE A 15 -8.65 4.81 21.68
C ILE A 15 -9.16 3.69 20.75
N CYS A 16 -10.11 2.86 21.21
CA CYS A 16 -10.69 1.77 20.42
C CYS A 16 -11.82 2.21 19.47
N GLU A 17 -12.49 3.34 19.71
CA GLU A 17 -13.59 3.80 18.84
C GLU A 17 -13.12 4.51 17.56
N ASP A 18 -11.87 4.99 17.49
CA ASP A 18 -11.33 5.71 16.31
C ASP A 18 -10.04 5.10 15.69
N ILE A 19 -9.67 3.87 16.08
CA ILE A 19 -8.86 3.04 15.18
C ILE A 19 -9.84 2.47 14.16
N ASP A 20 -10.09 3.23 13.09
CA ASP A 20 -10.79 2.81 11.88
C ASP A 20 -10.11 1.51 11.42
N LEU A 21 -10.58 0.36 11.94
CA LEU A 21 -9.99 -0.95 11.75
C LEU A 21 -10.02 -1.18 10.25
N PHE A 22 -8.88 -0.96 9.60
CA PHE A 22 -8.82 -0.89 8.15
C PHE A 22 -9.40 -2.18 7.58
N ASP A 23 -10.63 -2.10 7.07
CA ASP A 23 -11.33 -3.28 6.59
C ASP A 23 -10.73 -3.68 5.26
N MET A 24 -9.87 -4.69 5.31
CA MET A 24 -9.21 -5.24 4.14
C MET A 24 -10.21 -5.75 3.10
N GLU A 25 -11.39 -6.25 3.52
CA GLU A 25 -12.43 -6.69 2.60
C GLU A 25 -13.08 -5.50 1.88
N GLN A 26 -13.33 -4.41 2.61
CA GLN A 26 -13.78 -3.14 2.01
C GLN A 26 -12.74 -2.60 1.02
N PHE A 27 -11.45 -2.64 1.37
CA PHE A 27 -10.36 -2.27 0.46
C PHE A 27 -10.35 -3.13 -0.81
N LYS A 28 -10.33 -4.47 -0.68
CA LYS A 28 -10.34 -5.40 -1.82
C LYS A 28 -11.54 -5.16 -2.73
N SER A 29 -12.72 -4.98 -2.15
CA SER A 29 -13.97 -4.72 -2.88
C SER A 29 -13.92 -3.38 -3.63
N SER A 30 -13.53 -2.30 -2.94
CA SER A 30 -13.41 -0.96 -3.51
C SER A 30 -12.37 -0.91 -4.62
N PHE A 31 -11.18 -1.45 -4.38
CA PHE A 31 -10.10 -1.52 -5.35
C PHE A 31 -10.52 -2.25 -6.63
N LYS A 32 -11.16 -3.42 -6.49
CA LYS A 32 -11.67 -4.21 -7.62
C LYS A 32 -12.76 -3.45 -8.39
N LYS A 33 -13.66 -2.73 -7.69
CA LYS A 33 -14.71 -1.92 -8.32
C LYS A 33 -14.12 -0.75 -9.13
N ILE A 34 -13.15 -0.03 -8.58
CA ILE A 34 -12.49 1.10 -9.26
C ILE A 34 -11.82 0.62 -10.56
N LEU A 35 -11.02 -0.44 -10.49
CA LEU A 35 -10.33 -0.96 -11.68
C LEU A 35 -11.30 -1.49 -12.75
N LYS A 36 -12.35 -2.21 -12.34
CA LYS A 36 -13.36 -2.73 -13.30
C LYS A 36 -14.22 -1.63 -13.93
N ARG A 37 -14.42 -0.50 -13.24
CA ARG A 37 -15.10 0.68 -13.80
C ARG A 37 -14.22 1.38 -14.83
N ALA A 38 -12.92 1.48 -14.56
CA ALA A 38 -11.98 2.14 -15.47
C ALA A 38 -11.61 1.26 -16.69
N LEU A 39 -11.55 -0.07 -16.52
CA LEU A 39 -11.13 -1.00 -17.57
C LEU A 39 -12.12 -2.15 -17.73
N LYS A 40 -12.68 -2.29 -18.94
CA LYS A 40 -13.61 -3.37 -19.30
C LYS A 40 -12.97 -4.76 -19.17
N ASN A 41 -11.69 -4.87 -19.55
CA ASN A 41 -10.95 -6.12 -19.55
C ASN A 41 -9.80 -6.04 -18.53
N VAL A 42 -10.10 -6.37 -17.27
CA VAL A 42 -9.10 -6.52 -16.21
C VAL A 42 -9.43 -7.72 -15.33
N THR A 43 -8.41 -8.47 -14.92
CA THR A 43 -8.56 -9.53 -13.91
C THR A 43 -7.78 -9.12 -12.67
N VAL A 44 -8.48 -9.04 -11.54
CA VAL A 44 -7.90 -8.75 -10.23
C VAL A 44 -8.13 -9.95 -9.33
N SER A 45 -7.06 -10.48 -8.76
CA SER A 45 -7.07 -11.59 -7.80
C SER A 45 -6.34 -11.18 -6.54
N PHE A 46 -6.86 -11.58 -5.39
CA PHE A 46 -6.28 -11.31 -4.09
C PHE A 46 -5.80 -12.61 -3.47
N ARG A 47 -4.67 -12.55 -2.76
CA ARG A 47 -4.17 -13.60 -1.91
C ARG A 47 -3.73 -12.96 -0.61
N ASP A 48 -4.34 -13.38 0.49
CA ASP A 48 -3.92 -12.95 1.80
C ASP A 48 -2.57 -13.60 2.14
N ALA A 49 -1.70 -12.80 2.74
CA ALA A 49 -0.42 -13.24 3.26
C ALA A 49 -0.34 -12.94 4.76
N GLU A 50 0.69 -13.49 5.37
CA GLU A 50 1.02 -13.23 6.77
C GLU A 50 1.27 -11.73 7.00
N GLU A 51 1.13 -11.29 8.26
CA GLU A 51 1.34 -9.89 8.68
C GLU A 51 0.35 -8.85 8.11
N ASN A 52 -0.93 -9.22 7.94
CA ASN A 52 -1.97 -8.31 7.40
C ASN A 52 -1.62 -7.72 6.02
N ALA A 53 -0.91 -8.50 5.22
CA ALA A 53 -0.54 -8.16 3.87
C ALA A 53 -1.48 -8.81 2.85
N VAL A 54 -1.75 -8.11 1.75
CA VAL A 54 -2.50 -8.67 0.61
C VAL A 54 -1.65 -8.60 -0.65
N TRP A 55 -1.53 -9.75 -1.31
CA TRP A 55 -0.98 -9.87 -2.64
C TRP A 55 -2.09 -9.67 -3.66
N ILE A 56 -1.92 -8.67 -4.51
CA ILE A 56 -2.85 -8.31 -5.56
C ILE A 56 -2.20 -8.66 -6.89
N ARG A 57 -2.79 -9.63 -7.61
CA ARG A 57 -2.41 -9.97 -8.97
C ARG A 57 -3.35 -9.29 -9.94
N ILE A 58 -2.81 -8.50 -10.86
CA ILE A 58 -3.58 -7.73 -11.84
C ILE A 58 -3.14 -8.12 -13.24
N ALA A 59 -4.03 -8.77 -13.99
CA ALA A 59 -3.83 -8.99 -15.42
C ALA A 59 -4.53 -7.87 -16.20
N TRP A 60 -3.75 -7.15 -17.00
CA TRP A 60 -4.25 -6.06 -17.83
C TRP A 60 -4.75 -6.57 -19.18
N GLY A 61 -5.90 -6.10 -19.60
CA GLY A 61 -6.41 -6.21 -20.96
C GLY A 61 -6.53 -4.84 -21.61
N THR A 62 -6.96 -4.83 -22.87
CA THR A 62 -7.31 -3.60 -23.59
C THR A 62 -8.81 -3.62 -23.89
N GLN A 63 -9.38 -2.53 -24.40
CA GLN A 63 -10.81 -2.50 -24.74
C GLN A 63 -11.26 -3.60 -25.73
N TYR A 64 -10.33 -4.09 -26.56
CA TYR A 64 -10.60 -5.12 -27.58
C TYR A 64 -9.98 -6.49 -27.28
N ARG A 65 -9.06 -6.59 -26.32
CA ARG A 65 -8.38 -7.85 -25.97
C ARG A 65 -8.63 -8.27 -24.54
N LYS A 66 -8.84 -9.56 -24.35
CA LYS A 66 -8.93 -10.20 -23.03
C LYS A 66 -7.66 -9.91 -22.19
N PRO A 67 -7.77 -9.93 -20.85
CA PRO A 67 -6.63 -9.72 -19.96
C PRO A 67 -5.51 -10.73 -20.22
N ASN A 68 -4.28 -10.24 -20.35
CA ASN A 68 -3.12 -11.11 -20.56
C ASN A 68 -2.68 -11.75 -19.23
N GLN A 69 -3.04 -13.02 -19.04
CA GLN A 69 -2.70 -13.76 -17.83
C GLN A 69 -1.21 -14.12 -17.71
N TYR A 70 -0.44 -14.08 -18.80
CA TYR A 70 0.99 -14.40 -18.79
C TYR A 70 1.88 -13.22 -18.39
N LYS A 71 1.33 -12.00 -18.39
CA LYS A 71 2.06 -10.77 -18.02
C LYS A 71 1.30 -9.96 -16.97
N PRO A 72 1.06 -10.52 -15.77
CA PRO A 72 0.40 -9.79 -14.71
C PRO A 72 1.33 -8.76 -14.05
N ALA A 73 0.73 -7.72 -13.48
CA ALA A 73 1.36 -6.90 -12.46
C ALA A 73 1.03 -7.46 -11.08
N TYR A 74 1.97 -7.32 -10.15
CA TYR A 74 1.78 -7.69 -8.76
C TYR A 74 1.91 -6.46 -7.88
N VAL A 75 1.04 -6.35 -6.88
CA VAL A 75 1.11 -5.34 -5.83
C VAL A 75 1.05 -6.04 -4.49
N VAL A 76 1.90 -5.62 -3.56
CA VAL A 76 1.85 -6.05 -2.16
C VAL A 76 1.49 -4.84 -1.33
N TYR A 77 0.38 -4.93 -0.62
CA TYR A 77 -0.12 -3.88 0.25
C TYR A 77 -0.20 -4.39 1.69
N TYR A 78 0.25 -3.58 2.64
CA TYR A 78 0.23 -3.88 4.07
C TYR A 78 -0.74 -2.92 4.73
N SER A 79 -1.80 -3.40 5.40
CA SER A 79 -2.78 -2.48 6.02
C SER A 79 -2.19 -1.66 7.16
N GLN A 80 -1.11 -2.15 7.78
CA GLN A 80 -0.46 -1.49 8.92
C GLN A 80 0.55 -0.42 8.51
N THR A 81 0.87 -0.30 7.23
CA THR A 81 1.87 0.66 6.77
C THR A 81 1.37 1.46 5.58
N PRO A 82 1.80 2.72 5.45
CA PRO A 82 1.49 3.54 4.28
C PRO A 82 2.23 3.08 3.01
N TYR A 83 2.80 1.87 2.95
CA TYR A 83 3.64 1.43 1.84
C TYR A 83 2.95 0.39 0.96
N ALA A 84 3.13 0.55 -0.35
CA ALA A 84 2.72 -0.42 -1.34
C ALA A 84 3.87 -0.72 -2.31
N PHE A 85 4.15 -2.01 -2.48
CA PHE A 85 5.20 -2.48 -3.38
C PHE A 85 4.56 -2.89 -4.69
N THR A 86 5.08 -2.41 -5.82
CA THR A 86 4.57 -2.78 -7.15
C THR A 86 5.67 -3.45 -7.97
N SER A 87 5.31 -4.54 -8.65
CA SER A 87 6.18 -5.19 -9.62
C SER A 87 6.14 -4.45 -10.96
N SER A 88 7.23 -4.58 -11.72
CA SER A 88 7.35 -4.01 -13.05
C SER A 88 6.29 -4.56 -14.00
N SER A 89 5.36 -3.71 -14.43
CA SER A 89 4.39 -4.02 -15.48
C SER A 89 4.90 -3.57 -16.84
N GLN A 90 4.70 -4.38 -17.88
CA GLN A 90 4.98 -3.98 -19.26
C GLN A 90 4.02 -2.88 -19.74
N LEU A 91 2.81 -2.84 -19.19
CA LEU A 91 1.82 -1.79 -19.48
C LEU A 91 2.01 -0.60 -18.52
N LYS A 92 3.08 0.17 -18.75
CA LYS A 92 3.39 1.37 -17.96
C LYS A 92 2.27 2.43 -18.00
N SER A 93 1.45 2.43 -19.07
CA SER A 93 0.29 3.32 -19.22
C SER A 93 -0.75 3.15 -18.10
N ASN A 94 -0.85 1.95 -17.50
CA ASN A 94 -1.85 1.66 -16.48
C ASN A 94 -1.35 1.97 -15.06
N LEU A 95 -0.07 2.37 -14.90
CA LEU A 95 0.52 2.66 -13.61
C LEU A 95 -0.13 3.86 -12.89
N PRO A 96 -0.45 4.98 -13.56
CA PRO A 96 -1.16 6.08 -12.92
C PRO A 96 -2.55 5.69 -12.43
N LEU A 97 -3.29 4.90 -13.24
CA LEU A 97 -4.60 4.37 -12.87
C LEU A 97 -4.51 3.44 -11.66
N LEU A 98 -3.50 2.57 -11.63
CA LEU A 98 -3.22 1.70 -10.50
C LEU A 98 -2.96 2.51 -9.23
N GLY A 99 -2.14 3.55 -9.32
CA GLY A 99 -1.85 4.45 -8.20
C GLY A 99 -3.12 5.10 -7.66
N GLN A 100 -3.94 5.70 -8.52
CA GLN A 100 -5.22 6.32 -8.13
C GLN A 100 -6.18 5.31 -7.48
N ALA A 101 -6.30 4.10 -8.06
CA ALA A 101 -7.14 3.07 -7.49
C ALA A 101 -6.67 2.65 -6.09
N LEU A 102 -5.36 2.61 -5.87
CA LEU A 102 -4.78 2.28 -4.57
C LEU A 102 -5.03 3.40 -3.55
N THR A 103 -4.83 4.67 -3.93
CA THR A 103 -5.10 5.85 -3.10
C THR A 103 -6.55 5.88 -2.63
N ILE A 104 -7.49 5.79 -3.58
CA ILE A 104 -8.93 5.88 -3.28
C ILE A 104 -9.38 4.67 -2.43
N ALA A 105 -8.94 3.46 -2.78
CA ALA A 105 -9.35 2.26 -2.05
C ALA A 105 -8.82 2.23 -0.62
N SER A 106 -7.61 2.76 -0.41
CA SER A 106 -6.97 2.80 0.91
C SER A 106 -7.34 4.04 1.74
N LYS A 107 -8.25 4.90 1.26
CA LYS A 107 -8.66 6.17 1.88
C LYS A 107 -7.50 7.17 2.13
N HIS A 108 -6.40 7.05 1.39
CA HIS A 108 -5.28 8.00 1.47
C HIS A 108 -5.52 9.20 0.54
N HIS A 109 -4.84 10.31 0.80
CA HIS A 109 -4.99 11.52 -0.01
C HIS A 109 -4.09 11.50 -1.24
N GLN A 110 -2.88 10.96 -1.10
CA GLN A 110 -1.89 10.97 -2.16
C GLN A 110 -1.12 9.65 -2.24
N ILE A 111 -0.61 9.33 -3.43
CA ILE A 111 0.40 8.31 -3.61
C ILE A 111 1.64 8.92 -4.25
N VAL A 112 2.80 8.69 -3.62
CA VAL A 112 4.10 9.18 -4.08
C VAL A 112 4.96 7.98 -4.45
N LYS A 113 5.49 7.97 -5.66
CA LYS A 113 6.46 6.95 -6.07
C LYS A 113 7.79 7.22 -5.37
N MET A 114 8.31 6.22 -4.66
CA MET A 114 9.66 6.22 -4.12
C MET A 114 10.67 5.73 -5.16
N ASP A 115 11.90 6.27 -5.09
CA ASP A 115 13.02 5.89 -5.96
C ASP A 115 13.77 4.63 -5.45
N LEU A 116 13.06 3.74 -4.76
CA LEU A 116 13.59 2.49 -4.25
C LEU A 116 13.17 1.33 -5.18
N ARG A 117 14.16 0.65 -5.75
CA ARG A 117 13.99 -0.52 -6.61
C ARG A 117 14.94 -1.64 -6.20
N SER A 118 14.41 -2.86 -6.16
CA SER A 118 15.21 -4.09 -6.03
C SER A 118 14.54 -5.24 -6.77
N ARG A 119 15.29 -6.33 -6.97
CA ARG A 119 14.75 -7.63 -7.39
C ARG A 119 14.16 -8.42 -6.23
N TYR A 120 14.60 -8.13 -5.01
CA TYR A 120 14.20 -8.84 -3.80
C TYR A 120 13.24 -7.97 -2.99
N LEU A 121 12.02 -8.47 -2.79
CA LEU A 121 11.01 -7.80 -1.97
C LEU A 121 11.48 -7.65 -0.53
N ASP A 122 12.14 -8.68 0.02
CA ASP A 122 12.61 -8.68 1.41
C ASP A 122 13.63 -7.57 1.69
N SER A 123 14.52 -7.31 0.74
CA SER A 123 15.48 -6.20 0.86
C SER A 123 14.77 -4.84 0.86
N LEU A 124 13.74 -4.67 0.02
CA LEU A 124 12.94 -3.43 -0.01
C LEU A 124 12.15 -3.28 1.28
N LYS A 125 11.49 -4.35 1.73
CA LYS A 125 10.74 -4.40 2.99
C LYS A 125 11.66 -4.01 4.15
N ALA A 126 12.86 -4.60 4.23
CA ALA A 126 13.82 -4.30 5.30
C ALA A 126 14.24 -2.84 5.32
N ILE A 127 14.52 -2.21 4.16
CA ILE A 127 14.90 -0.79 4.09
C ILE A 127 13.73 0.10 4.52
N VAL A 128 12.55 -0.14 3.95
CA VAL A 128 11.36 0.71 4.17
C VAL A 128 10.87 0.59 5.60
N PHE A 129 10.77 -0.62 6.13
CA PHE A 129 10.28 -0.83 7.48
C PHE A 129 11.31 -0.37 8.51
N LYS A 130 12.61 -0.50 8.23
CA LYS A 130 13.64 0.10 9.08
C LYS A 130 13.49 1.62 9.12
N GLN A 131 13.32 2.28 7.97
CA GLN A 131 13.15 3.74 7.93
C GLN A 131 11.84 4.17 8.59
N TYR A 132 10.75 3.45 8.36
CA TYR A 132 9.45 3.72 8.99
C TYR A 132 9.53 3.60 10.51
N ASN A 133 10.07 2.49 11.02
CA ASN A 133 10.24 2.27 12.46
C ASN A 133 11.19 3.31 13.06
N GLN A 134 12.29 3.65 12.38
CA GLN A 134 13.17 4.73 12.81
C GLN A 134 12.43 6.06 12.89
N THR A 135 11.61 6.41 11.90
CA THR A 135 10.86 7.67 11.90
C THR A 135 9.78 7.68 12.99
N PHE A 136 9.12 6.54 13.25
CA PHE A 136 8.20 6.37 14.38
C PHE A 136 8.90 6.57 15.73
N GLU A 137 10.09 5.98 15.93
CA GLU A 137 10.91 6.18 17.13
C GLU A 137 11.43 7.63 17.23
N THR A 138 11.75 8.27 16.11
CA THR A 138 12.25 9.66 16.05
C THR A 138 11.11 10.69 16.19
N HIS A 139 9.84 10.33 15.92
CA HIS A 139 8.71 11.20 16.27
C HIS A 139 8.44 11.24 17.78
N ASN A 140 9.03 10.32 18.56
CA ASN A 140 9.17 10.44 20.01
C ASN A 140 10.48 11.12 20.44
N SER A 141 11.39 11.44 19.51
CA SER A 141 12.70 12.04 19.78
C SER A 141 13.12 13.03 18.68
N THR A 142 12.80 14.29 18.91
CA THR A 142 13.06 15.49 18.10
C THR A 142 14.35 15.50 17.23
N THR A 143 14.16 15.70 15.90
CA THR A 143 14.95 16.42 14.84
C THR A 143 15.53 15.64 13.63
N PRO A 144 15.36 16.14 12.37
CA PRO A 144 15.89 15.52 11.13
C PRO A 144 17.01 16.32 10.43
N LEU A 145 17.90 15.65 9.68
CA LEU A 145 18.83 16.28 8.73
C LEU A 145 19.02 15.42 7.45
N GLN A 146 18.63 16.02 6.31
CA GLN A 146 19.25 16.04 4.94
C GLN A 146 19.74 14.73 4.26
N GLU A 147 19.83 14.53 2.93
CA GLU A 147 19.43 15.18 1.66
C GLU A 147 19.87 14.24 0.49
N ARG A 148 19.20 14.28 -0.70
CA ARG A 148 19.70 13.98 -2.08
C ARG A 148 20.09 12.51 -2.45
N SER A 149 19.99 11.96 -3.67
CA SER A 149 20.09 12.44 -5.07
C SER A 149 19.81 11.32 -6.13
N LEU A 150 19.29 11.70 -7.32
CA LEU A 150 19.60 11.25 -8.71
C LEU A 150 19.28 9.81 -9.26
N GLY A 151 18.30 9.77 -10.19
CA GLY A 151 18.47 9.37 -11.62
C GLY A 151 18.58 7.88 -12.04
N LEU A 152 17.69 7.48 -12.97
CA LEU A 152 17.68 6.29 -13.88
C LEU A 152 16.74 5.09 -13.55
N ASP A 153 15.56 5.16 -14.17
CA ASP A 153 14.77 4.11 -14.85
C ASP A 153 14.74 2.63 -14.36
N ILE A 154 13.63 2.26 -13.68
CA ILE A 154 12.50 1.40 -14.17
C ILE A 154 11.78 0.50 -13.13
N ASN A 155 12.13 0.37 -11.85
CA ASN A 155 11.32 -0.28 -10.76
C ASN A 155 10.57 0.76 -9.93
N SER A 156 9.33 0.56 -9.45
CA SER A 156 8.67 1.57 -8.61
C SER A 156 8.02 0.99 -7.36
N MET A 157 8.34 1.56 -6.21
CA MET A 157 7.58 1.46 -4.98
C MET A 157 6.71 2.71 -4.81
N CYS A 158 5.58 2.59 -4.11
CA CYS A 158 4.72 3.73 -3.81
C CYS A 158 4.48 3.86 -2.30
N VAL A 159 4.49 5.10 -1.82
CA VAL A 159 4.10 5.50 -0.47
C VAL A 159 2.75 6.18 -0.57
N LEU A 160 1.78 5.67 0.15
CA LEU A 160 0.50 6.29 0.38
C LEU A 160 0.68 7.34 1.49
N ARG A 161 0.18 8.55 1.29
CA ARG A 161 0.19 9.63 2.28
C ARG A 161 -1.23 10.12 2.52
#